data_AF-A0A9N9T0I7-F1
#
_entry.id   AF-A0A9N9T0I7-F1
#
_cell.length_a   1.000
_cell.length_b   1.000
_cell.length_c   1.000
_cell.angle_alpha   90.00
_cell.angle_beta   90.00
_cell.angle_gamma   90.00
#
_symmetry.space_group_name_H-M   'P 1'
#
loop_
_entity.id
_entity.type
_entity.pdbx_description
1 polymer ?
#
loop_
_entity_poly.entity_id
_entity_poly.type
_entity_poly.pdbx_seq_one_letter_code
_entity_poly.pdbx_strand_id
1 'polypeptide(L)' 'MSHRDPSANQLLEYARKQGNKPDRLTTSGGNPVAEKDASLTVGYHGPTLLQDWVLIDELSHFSRETNT' A
#
# COMPACT_ATOMS: atom_id res chain seq x y z
N MET A 1 -13.00 32.55 -12.94
CA MET A 1 -12.35 31.21 -12.97
C MET A 1 -12.72 30.51 -11.68
N SER A 2 -13.40 29.36 -11.76
CA SER A 2 -13.73 28.58 -10.57
C SER A 2 -12.43 28.13 -9.89
N HIS A 3 -12.24 28.55 -8.64
CA HIS A 3 -11.17 28.04 -7.79
C HIS A 3 -11.56 26.60 -7.42
N ARG A 4 -10.63 25.64 -7.54
CA ARG A 4 -10.85 24.27 -7.04
C ARG A 4 -11.09 24.34 -5.53
N ASP A 5 -12.07 23.58 -5.04
CA ASP A 5 -12.32 23.50 -3.61
C ASP A 5 -11.11 22.85 -2.88
N PRO A 6 -10.88 23.19 -1.60
CA PRO A 6 -9.77 22.62 -0.84
C PRO A 6 -9.78 21.09 -0.77
N SER A 7 -10.97 20.47 -0.70
CA SER A 7 -11.10 19.01 -0.68
C SER A 7 -10.62 18.36 -1.98
N ALA A 8 -10.92 18.94 -3.14
CA ALA A 8 -10.43 18.47 -4.43
C ALA A 8 -8.91 18.62 -4.61
N ASN A 9 -8.25 19.45 -3.79
CA ASN A 9 -6.80 19.63 -3.81
C ASN A 9 -6.06 18.81 -2.74
N GLN A 10 -6.74 18.00 -1.92
CA GLN A 10 -6.13 17.32 -0.77
C GLN A 10 -4.88 16.49 -1.13
N LEU A 11 -4.97 15.63 -2.16
CA LEU A 11 -3.83 14.80 -2.59
C LEU A 11 -2.69 15.63 -3.18
N LEU A 12 -3.00 16.74 -3.86
CA LEU A 12 -2.00 17.64 -4.45
C LEU A 12 -1.22 18.37 -3.36
N GLU A 13 -1.92 18.88 -2.34
CA GLU A 13 -1.28 19.56 -1.21
C GLU A 13 -0.47 18.58 -0.35
N TYR A 14 -0.96 17.35 -0.15
CA TYR A 14 -0.19 16.29 0.52
C TYR A 14 1.12 15.98 -0.21
N ALA A 15 1.06 15.77 -1.53
CA ALA A 15 2.24 15.48 -2.34
C ALA A 15 3.27 16.63 -2.31
N ARG A 16 2.80 17.88 -2.41
CA ARG A 16 3.65 19.08 -2.29
C ARG A 16 4.37 19.15 -0.94
N LYS A 17 3.69 18.77 0.14
CA LYS A 17 4.24 18.78 1.51
C LYS A 17 5.27 17.67 1.74
N GLN A 18 5.04 16.48 1.21
CA GLN A 18 5.93 15.31 1.33
C GLN A 18 7.28 15.52 0.61
N GLY A 19 7.29 16.25 -0.51
CA GLY A 19 8.49 16.43 -1.33
C GLY A 19 8.92 15.14 -2.06
N ASN A 20 10.12 15.13 -2.64
CA ASN A 20 10.60 14.02 -3.49
C ASN A 20 11.31 12.90 -2.71
N LYS A 21 10.89 12.61 -1.49
CA LYS A 21 11.50 11.54 -0.66
C LYS A 21 10.43 10.53 -0.25
N PRO A 22 10.17 9.50 -1.08
CA PRO A 22 9.24 8.46 -0.71
C PRO A 22 9.77 7.69 0.49
N ASP A 23 8.90 7.46 1.47
CA ASP A 23 9.18 6.56 2.58
C ASP A 23 9.31 5.11 2.07
N ARG A 24 10.12 4.31 2.76
CA ARG A 24 10.24 2.89 2.45
C ARG A 24 8.98 2.18 2.95
N LEU A 25 8.29 1.48 2.06
CA LEU A 25 7.14 0.67 2.42
C LEU A 25 7.55 -0.46 3.37
N THR A 26 6.79 -0.64 4.44
CA THR A 26 6.98 -1.70 5.42
C THR A 26 5.68 -2.43 5.69
N THR A 27 5.75 -3.66 6.21
CA THR A 27 4.61 -4.33 6.82
C THR A 27 4.18 -3.64 8.11
N SER A 28 3.05 -4.06 8.68
CA SER A 28 2.57 -3.59 10.00
C SER A 28 3.61 -3.73 11.13
N GLY A 29 4.47 -4.75 11.04
CA GLY A 29 5.57 -4.99 11.97
C GLY A 29 6.84 -4.18 11.69
N GLY A 30 6.85 -3.29 10.70
CA GLY A 30 8.01 -2.47 10.34
C GLY A 30 9.06 -3.18 9.48
N ASN A 31 8.78 -4.40 8.99
CA ASN A 31 9.69 -5.10 8.09
C ASN A 31 9.61 -4.50 6.68
N PRO A 32 10.73 -4.17 6.03
CA PRO A 32 10.69 -3.60 4.70
C PRO A 32 10.07 -4.54 3.66
N VAL A 33 9.18 -3.99 2.82
CA VAL A 33 8.61 -4.70 1.67
C VAL A 33 9.59 -4.61 0.51
N ALA A 34 9.89 -5.74 -0.13
CA ALA A 34 10.81 -5.81 -1.26
C ALA A 34 10.11 -5.49 -2.59
N GLU A 35 8.99 -6.14 -2.85
CA GLU A 35 8.16 -5.97 -4.04
C GLU A 35 6.70 -5.96 -3.60
N LYS A 36 5.94 -4.94 -4.01
CA LYS A 36 4.55 -4.74 -3.56
C LYS A 36 3.52 -5.03 -4.66
N ASP A 37 3.99 -5.06 -5.91
CA ASP A 37 3.15 -5.24 -7.09
C ASP A 37 3.05 -6.71 -7.53
N ALA A 38 3.62 -7.65 -6.76
CA ALA A 38 3.59 -9.08 -7.04
C ALA A 38 3.45 -9.94 -5.78
N SER A 39 2.77 -11.07 -5.90
CA SER A 39 2.68 -12.11 -4.87
C SER A 39 3.77 -13.18 -5.03
N LEU A 40 4.14 -13.84 -3.95
CA LEU A 40 5.08 -14.96 -3.95
C LEU A 40 4.39 -16.27 -4.34
N THR A 41 4.84 -16.91 -5.42
CA THR A 41 4.29 -18.14 -5.98
C THR A 41 5.35 -19.22 -6.19
N VAL A 42 4.94 -20.49 -6.34
CA VAL A 42 5.83 -21.58 -6.78
C VAL A 42 5.99 -21.55 -8.31
N GLY A 43 6.78 -20.60 -8.80
CA GLY A 43 6.96 -20.37 -10.23
C GLY A 43 5.84 -19.53 -10.85
N TYR A 44 6.04 -19.07 -12.09
CA TYR A 44 5.21 -18.03 -12.71
C TYR A 44 3.71 -18.38 -12.84
N HIS A 45 3.39 -19.67 -13.03
CA HIS A 45 2.02 -20.18 -13.09
C HIS A 45 1.68 -21.16 -11.95
N GLY A 46 2.50 -21.16 -10.88
CA GLY A 46 2.23 -21.99 -9.72
C GLY A 46 1.30 -21.32 -8.71
N PRO A 47 0.88 -22.06 -7.67
CA PRO A 47 0.06 -21.52 -6.60
C PRO A 47 0.82 -20.47 -5.77
N THR A 48 0.07 -19.52 -5.20
CA THR A 48 0.58 -18.58 -4.20
C THR A 48 0.97 -19.31 -2.92
N LEU A 49 2.08 -18.88 -2.31
CA LEU A 49 2.58 -19.45 -1.07
C LEU A 49 1.92 -18.83 0.15
N LEU A 50 1.55 -19.66 1.13
CA LEU A 50 1.11 -19.19 2.45
C LEU A 50 2.22 -18.41 3.20
N GLN A 51 3.47 -18.60 2.80
CA GLN A 51 4.62 -17.88 3.35
C GLN A 51 4.70 -16.42 2.89
N ASP A 52 3.85 -15.99 1.95
CA ASP A 52 3.74 -14.60 1.55
C ASP A 52 3.11 -13.75 2.66
N TRP A 53 3.93 -13.39 3.64
CA TRP A 53 3.49 -12.63 4.81
C TRP A 53 3.05 -11.21 4.44
N VAL A 54 3.66 -10.59 3.43
CA VAL A 54 3.29 -9.23 2.98
C VAL A 54 1.86 -9.22 2.46
N LEU A 55 1.51 -10.20 1.62
CA LEU A 55 0.16 -10.35 1.10
C LEU A 55 -0.87 -10.60 2.21
N ILE A 56 -0.56 -11.49 3.15
CA ILE A 56 -1.48 -11.84 4.25
C ILE A 56 -1.70 -10.63 5.17
N ASP A 57 -0.64 -9.91 5.54
CA ASP A 57 -0.70 -8.72 6.39
C ASP A 57 -1.66 -7.69 5.77
N GLU A 58 -1.43 -7.33 4.51
CA GLU A 58 -2.25 -6.35 3.78
C GLU A 58 -3.72 -6.78 3.65
N LEU A 59 -3.99 -7.98 3.15
CA LEU A 59 -5.36 -8.45 2.94
C LEU A 59 -6.12 -8.63 4.25
N SER A 60 -5.44 -9.05 5.32
CA SER A 60 -6.04 -9.22 6.63
C SER A 60 -6.44 -7.89 7.28
N HIS A 61 -5.65 -6.85 7.05
CA HIS A 61 -5.94 -5.48 7.48
C HIS A 61 -7.09 -4.90 6.66
N PHE A 62 -7.00 -4.96 5.33
CA PHE A 62 -8.04 -4.46 4.41
C PHE A 62 -9.41 -5.08 4.69
N SER A 63 -9.46 -6.41 4.89
CA SER A 63 -10.71 -7.13 5.20
C SER A 63 -11.40 -6.66 6.50
N ARG A 64 -10.69 -5.93 7.37
CA ARG A 64 -11.21 -5.41 8.65
C ARG A 64 -11.57 -3.93 8.61
N GLU A 65 -11.39 -3.23 7.49
CA GLU A 65 -11.66 -1.78 7.41
C GLU A 65 -13.13 -1.41 7.60
N THR A 66 -14.06 -2.32 7.30
CA THR A 66 -15.50 -2.11 7.41
C THR A 66 -16.18 -2.92 8.52
N ASN A 67 -15.45 -3.84 9.15
CA ASN A 67 -16.02 -4.79 10.10
C ASN A 67 -16.03 -4.27 11.56
N THR A 68 -16.32 -2.98 11.75
CA THR A 68 -16.49 -2.32 13.05
C THR A 68 -17.69 -1.40 13.05
#